data_AF-A0A0C3QGP3-F1
#
_entry.id   AF-A0A0C3QGP3-F1
#
_cell.length_a   1.000
_cell.length_b   1.000
_cell.length_c   1.000
_cell.angle_alpha   90.00
_cell.angle_beta   90.00
_cell.angle_gamma   90.00
#
_symmetry.space_group_name_H-M   'P 1'
#
loop_
_entity.id
_entity.type
_entity.pdbx_description
1 polymer ?
#
loop_
_entity_poly.entity_id
_entity_poly.type
_entity_poly.pdbx_seq_one_letter_code
_entity_poly.pdbx_strand_id
1 'polypeptide(L)'
;PQGGADFYAAPLDISKSNNVSMSYSVFFPKNFDFVLGGKLPGLYGGRPGCSGGDPAEDCFSTRLMWRKGGAGELYLYAPKSKQGDGVCNTPPKSDCNVDYGLSIGRGSFKFAPGRWTNVRQTVVLNTPGKPDGTFALEVDGARVLDVQGVYYR
;
A
#
# COMPACT_ATOMS: atom_id res chain seq x y z
N PRO A 1 -20.66 5.39 15.24
CA PRO A 1 -20.91 4.64 13.97
C PRO A 1 -19.98 3.42 13.88
N GLN A 2 -20.52 2.25 13.51
CA GLN A 2 -19.73 1.06 13.18
C GLN A 2 -19.52 1.02 11.67
N GLY A 3 -18.31 0.71 11.20
CA GLY A 3 -18.02 0.62 9.77
C GLY A 3 -16.68 -0.03 9.49
N GLY A 4 -16.63 -0.86 8.45
CA GLY A 4 -15.45 -1.62 8.06
C GLY A 4 -15.16 -2.82 8.96
N ALA A 5 -14.02 -3.47 8.69
CA ALA A 5 -13.45 -4.55 9.48
C ALA A 5 -11.93 -4.59 9.24
N ASP A 6 -11.18 -5.11 10.21
CA ASP A 6 -9.74 -5.32 10.11
C ASP A 6 -9.32 -6.61 10.82
N PHE A 7 -8.27 -7.23 10.31
CA PHE A 7 -7.58 -8.35 10.94
C PHE A 7 -6.20 -8.52 10.30
N TYR A 8 -5.28 -9.14 11.03
CA TYR A 8 -3.99 -9.61 10.51
C TYR A 8 -4.09 -11.10 10.21
N ALA A 9 -3.54 -11.54 9.08
CA ALA A 9 -3.53 -12.95 8.70
C ALA A 9 -2.12 -13.37 8.24
N ALA A 10 -1.69 -14.55 8.68
CA ALA A 10 -0.47 -15.22 8.24
C ALA A 10 -0.78 -16.70 7.93
N PRO A 11 -1.61 -16.98 6.90
CA PRO A 11 -2.09 -18.33 6.63
C PRO A 11 -1.03 -19.24 5.99
N LEU A 12 0.06 -18.66 5.48
CA LEU A 12 1.18 -19.36 4.83
C LEU A 12 2.47 -19.04 5.60
N ASP A 13 3.36 -20.03 5.76
CA ASP A 13 4.72 -19.76 6.25
C ASP A 13 5.58 -19.14 5.14
N ILE A 14 5.62 -17.82 5.16
CA ILE A 14 6.42 -16.97 4.26
C ILE A 14 7.52 -16.23 5.04
N SER A 15 7.87 -16.70 6.24
CA SER A 15 8.80 -16.03 7.15
C SER A 15 10.22 -15.85 6.58
N LYS A 16 10.61 -16.68 5.61
CA LYS A 16 11.90 -16.63 4.91
C LYS A 16 11.83 -16.00 3.51
N SER A 17 10.64 -15.57 3.07
CA SER A 17 10.44 -15.02 1.74
C SER A 17 10.87 -13.56 1.67
N ASN A 18 11.65 -13.21 0.65
CA ASN A 18 11.97 -11.82 0.35
C ASN A 18 11.06 -11.21 -0.72
N ASN A 19 10.27 -12.02 -1.43
CA ASN A 19 9.34 -11.58 -2.45
C ASN A 19 7.99 -12.25 -2.21
N VAL A 20 6.95 -11.44 -2.01
CA VAL A 20 5.60 -11.92 -1.72
C VAL A 20 4.61 -11.12 -2.54
N SER A 21 3.68 -11.82 -3.18
CA SER A 21 2.53 -11.21 -3.83
C SER A 21 1.24 -11.52 -3.06
N MET A 22 0.35 -10.53 -3.00
CA MET A 22 -1.02 -10.69 -2.53
C MET A 22 -1.98 -10.16 -3.58
N SER A 23 -3.00 -10.96 -3.91
CA SER A 23 -4.03 -10.59 -4.87
C SER A 23 -5.42 -10.74 -4.27
N TYR A 24 -6.33 -9.83 -4.64
CA TYR A 24 -7.74 -9.90 -4.30
C TYR A 24 -8.56 -9.11 -5.32
N SER A 25 -9.88 -9.31 -5.33
CA SER A 25 -10.81 -8.45 -6.07
C SER A 25 -11.70 -7.70 -5.10
N VAL A 26 -11.99 -6.44 -5.42
CA VAL A 26 -12.89 -5.58 -4.64
C VAL A 26 -13.99 -5.03 -5.54
N PHE A 27 -15.22 -4.94 -5.01
CA PHE A 27 -16.37 -4.38 -5.71
C PHE A 27 -16.93 -3.22 -4.90
N PHE A 28 -16.91 -2.02 -5.46
CA PHE A 28 -17.63 -0.87 -4.91
C PHE A 28 -19.00 -0.78 -5.60
N PRO A 29 -20.13 -0.72 -4.87
CA PRO A 29 -21.45 -0.52 -5.47
C PRO A 29 -21.53 0.70 -6.39
N LYS A 30 -22.44 0.68 -7.38
CA LYS A 30 -22.58 1.75 -8.39
C LYS A 30 -22.73 3.16 -7.79
N ASN A 31 -23.37 3.25 -6.63
CA ASN A 31 -23.63 4.48 -5.87
C ASN A 31 -22.70 4.65 -4.66
N PHE A 32 -21.57 3.93 -4.60
CA PHE A 32 -20.62 4.08 -3.51
C PHE A 32 -20.03 5.50 -3.49
N ASP A 33 -20.22 6.19 -2.37
CA ASP A 33 -19.60 7.49 -2.14
C ASP A 33 -18.22 7.28 -1.51
N PHE A 34 -17.16 7.62 -2.27
CA PHE A 34 -15.79 7.52 -1.80
C PHE A 34 -15.42 8.58 -0.76
N VAL A 35 -16.23 9.65 -0.61
CA VAL A 35 -16.04 10.77 0.31
C VAL A 35 -14.59 11.30 0.26
N LEU A 36 -13.85 11.27 1.37
CA LEU A 36 -12.46 11.69 1.48
C LEU A 36 -11.45 10.54 1.26
N GLY A 37 -11.90 9.30 1.40
CA GLY A 37 -11.05 8.11 1.27
C GLY A 37 -11.32 7.03 2.31
N GLY A 38 -10.62 5.91 2.16
CA GLY A 38 -10.69 4.76 3.04
C GLY A 38 -9.60 3.73 2.73
N LYS A 39 -9.45 2.72 3.59
CA LYS A 39 -8.34 1.78 3.56
C LYS A 39 -8.79 0.45 2.95
N LEU A 40 -7.87 -0.20 2.25
CA LEU A 40 -8.02 -1.52 1.67
C LEU A 40 -6.88 -2.44 2.10
N PRO A 41 -7.05 -3.77 1.99
CA PRO A 41 -6.04 -4.75 2.39
C PRO A 41 -4.68 -4.53 1.72
N GLY A 42 -3.62 -4.86 2.46
CA GLY A 42 -2.25 -4.92 1.96
C GLY A 42 -1.36 -5.86 2.77
N LEU A 43 -0.13 -6.05 2.31
CA LEU A 43 0.88 -6.83 3.03
C LEU A 43 1.41 -6.07 4.24
N TYR A 44 1.97 -6.81 5.19
CA TYR A 44 2.70 -6.28 6.34
C TYR A 44 3.90 -7.19 6.65
N GLY A 45 4.85 -6.66 7.40
CA GLY A 45 5.99 -7.43 7.91
C GLY A 45 6.61 -6.77 9.16
N GLY A 46 7.47 -7.51 9.85
CA GLY A 46 7.87 -7.15 11.23
C GLY A 46 6.73 -7.47 12.20
N ARG A 47 6.45 -6.57 13.14
CA ARG A 47 5.29 -6.69 14.03
C ARG A 47 3.97 -6.24 13.38
N PRO A 48 2.81 -6.76 13.81
CA PRO A 48 1.51 -6.19 13.45
C PRO A 48 1.35 -4.78 14.04
N GLY A 49 0.29 -4.07 13.63
CA GLY A 49 -0.07 -2.76 14.17
C GLY A 49 0.60 -1.56 13.49
N CYS A 50 1.41 -1.76 12.44
CA CYS A 50 2.15 -0.73 11.71
C CYS A 50 1.24 0.30 10.99
N SER A 51 0.63 1.19 11.78
CA SER A 51 -0.51 2.04 11.39
C SER A 51 -0.78 3.14 12.43
N GLY A 52 -1.78 4.01 12.20
CA GLY A 52 -2.29 4.89 13.26
C GLY A 52 -1.31 5.96 13.77
N GLY A 53 -0.29 6.32 12.99
CA GLY A 53 0.76 7.25 13.41
C GLY A 53 2.03 6.57 13.96
N ASP A 54 2.09 5.24 13.92
CA ASP A 54 3.30 4.49 14.22
C ASP A 54 4.49 4.96 13.35
N PRO A 55 5.68 5.22 13.94
CA PRO A 55 6.88 5.58 13.19
C PRO A 55 7.36 4.51 12.21
N ALA A 56 6.92 3.27 12.39
CA ALA A 56 7.23 2.10 11.55
C ALA A 56 8.73 1.79 11.46
N GLU A 57 9.47 1.94 12.56
CA GLU A 57 10.92 1.68 12.60
C GLU A 57 11.29 0.18 12.57
N ASP A 58 10.36 -0.69 12.99
CA ASP A 58 10.54 -2.14 13.15
C ASP A 58 9.46 -2.97 12.42
N CYS A 59 8.65 -2.33 11.58
CA CYS A 59 7.58 -2.97 10.82
C CYS A 59 7.27 -2.19 9.54
N PHE A 60 6.47 -2.78 8.66
CA PHE A 60 5.88 -2.06 7.53
C PHE A 60 4.44 -2.51 7.24
N SER A 61 3.68 -1.65 6.56
CA SER A 61 2.43 -2.06 5.90
C SER A 61 2.26 -1.37 4.54
N THR A 62 1.80 -2.13 3.54
CA THR A 62 1.57 -1.69 2.16
C THR A 62 0.08 -1.75 1.81
N ARG A 63 -0.74 -1.23 2.72
CA ARG A 63 -2.19 -1.08 2.50
C ARG A 63 -2.43 -0.16 1.31
N LEU A 64 -3.54 -0.38 0.63
CA LEU A 64 -4.02 0.59 -0.36
C LEU A 64 -4.99 1.55 0.30
N MET A 65 -5.11 2.74 -0.27
CA MET A 65 -6.21 3.64 0.05
C MET A 65 -6.94 4.05 -1.23
N TRP A 66 -8.26 4.19 -1.12
CA TRP A 66 -9.00 5.04 -2.05
C TRP A 66 -9.06 6.45 -1.49
N ARG A 67 -9.21 7.41 -2.41
CA ARG A 67 -9.44 8.83 -2.16
C ARG A 67 -10.71 9.27 -2.88
N LYS A 68 -11.02 10.56 -2.80
CA LYS A 68 -12.15 11.17 -3.50
C LYS A 68 -12.19 10.76 -4.97
N GLY A 69 -13.38 10.40 -5.45
CA GLY A 69 -13.59 9.96 -6.84
C GLY A 69 -12.93 8.62 -7.19
N GLY A 70 -12.62 7.79 -6.18
CA GLY A 70 -12.06 6.46 -6.36
C GLY A 70 -10.57 6.43 -6.70
N ALA A 71 -9.86 7.56 -6.65
CA ALA A 71 -8.42 7.58 -6.89
C ALA A 71 -7.68 6.66 -5.92
N GLY A 72 -6.87 5.75 -6.44
CA GLY A 72 -6.11 4.78 -5.64
C GLY A 72 -4.70 5.27 -5.33
N GLU A 73 -4.14 4.82 -4.21
CA GLU A 73 -2.75 5.05 -3.81
C GLU A 73 -2.21 3.85 -3.02
N LEU A 74 -0.88 3.69 -3.03
CA LEU A 74 -0.20 2.96 -1.97
C LEU A 74 -0.19 3.85 -0.72
N TYR A 75 -0.63 3.29 0.41
CA TYR A 75 -0.58 3.95 1.72
C TYR A 75 0.43 3.21 2.61
N LEU A 76 1.67 3.67 2.52
CA LEU A 76 2.85 2.98 3.07
C LEU A 76 3.15 3.43 4.50
N TYR A 77 3.25 2.47 5.42
CA TYR A 77 3.99 2.64 6.66
C TYR A 77 5.31 1.89 6.54
N ALA A 78 6.43 2.59 6.68
CA ALA A 78 7.80 2.09 6.72
C ALA A 78 8.68 3.25 7.25
N PRO A 79 9.96 3.02 7.64
CA PRO A 79 10.81 4.06 8.21
C PRO A 79 10.95 5.27 7.26
N LYS A 80 10.29 6.38 7.59
CA LYS A 80 10.11 7.52 6.65
C LYS A 80 11.44 8.15 6.24
N SER A 81 12.32 8.35 7.22
CA SER A 81 13.63 9.02 7.05
C SER A 81 14.66 8.17 6.29
N LYS A 82 14.38 6.89 6.06
CA LYS A 82 15.28 5.94 5.40
C LYS A 82 14.84 5.58 3.98
N GLN A 83 13.68 6.07 3.52
CA GLN A 83 13.23 5.81 2.16
C GLN A 83 14.20 6.41 1.15
N GLY A 84 14.40 5.74 0.02
CA GLY A 84 15.12 6.32 -1.10
C GLY A 84 14.37 7.52 -1.70
N ASP A 85 15.11 8.50 -2.22
CA ASP A 85 14.56 9.76 -2.73
C ASP A 85 13.46 9.56 -3.80
N GLY A 86 13.51 8.47 -4.55
CA GLY A 86 12.53 8.13 -5.59
C GLY A 86 11.14 7.78 -5.05
N VAL A 87 11.03 7.29 -3.81
CA VAL A 87 9.73 6.87 -3.24
C VAL A 87 8.79 8.07 -3.14
N CYS A 88 9.25 9.16 -2.55
CA CYS A 88 8.44 10.36 -2.33
C CYS A 88 8.23 11.20 -3.59
N ASN A 89 8.95 10.89 -4.67
CA ASN A 89 8.80 11.51 -5.99
C ASN A 89 8.06 10.61 -6.99
N THR A 90 7.51 9.47 -6.54
CA THR A 90 6.79 8.55 -7.42
C THR A 90 5.56 9.23 -8.05
N PRO A 91 5.42 9.24 -9.39
CA PRO A 91 4.27 9.85 -10.05
C PRO A 91 2.98 9.02 -9.83
N PRO A 92 1.80 9.59 -10.11
CA PRO A 92 1.56 10.98 -10.51
C PRO A 92 1.54 11.97 -9.33
N LYS A 93 1.40 11.48 -8.09
CA LYS A 93 1.43 12.31 -6.89
C LYS A 93 1.84 11.49 -5.68
N SER A 94 2.94 11.87 -5.03
CA SER A 94 3.37 11.29 -3.76
C SER A 94 3.52 12.36 -2.69
N ASP A 95 3.23 12.00 -1.45
CA ASP A 95 3.29 12.89 -0.29
C ASP A 95 3.82 12.10 0.91
N CYS A 96 5.05 12.45 1.30
CA CYS A 96 5.74 11.86 2.44
C CYS A 96 5.80 12.79 3.65
N ASN A 97 5.36 14.05 3.53
CA ASN A 97 5.38 15.05 4.60
C ASN A 97 4.06 15.02 5.37
N VAL A 98 3.68 13.81 5.80
CA VAL A 98 2.40 13.54 6.46
C VAL A 98 2.64 12.92 7.83
N ASP A 99 1.79 13.25 8.79
CA ASP A 99 1.89 12.73 10.16
C ASP A 99 1.71 11.20 10.21
N TYR A 100 0.98 10.64 9.25
CA TYR A 100 0.59 9.23 9.18
C TYR A 100 1.35 8.47 8.08
N GLY A 101 0.74 7.47 7.45
CA GLY A 101 1.35 6.72 6.36
C GLY A 101 1.61 7.58 5.11
N LEU A 102 2.69 7.28 4.40
CA LEU A 102 3.10 7.92 3.17
C LEU A 102 2.08 7.62 2.06
N SER A 103 1.66 8.66 1.35
CA SER A 103 0.73 8.54 0.22
C SER A 103 1.56 8.44 -1.06
N ILE A 104 1.70 7.26 -1.66
CA ILE A 104 2.57 7.05 -2.83
C ILE A 104 1.72 6.81 -4.08
N GLY A 105 2.01 7.57 -5.14
CA GLY A 105 1.41 7.39 -6.46
C GLY A 105 -0.11 7.59 -6.52
N ARG A 106 -0.66 8.51 -5.72
CA ARG A 106 -2.10 8.80 -5.66
C ARG A 106 -2.65 9.19 -7.02
N GLY A 107 -3.64 8.44 -7.49
CA GLY A 107 -4.30 8.67 -8.78
C GLY A 107 -3.65 7.95 -9.95
N SER A 108 -2.63 7.11 -9.70
CA SER A 108 -2.07 6.18 -10.71
C SER A 108 -3.11 5.19 -11.25
N PHE A 109 -4.17 4.92 -10.49
CA PHE A 109 -5.33 4.15 -10.91
C PHE A 109 -6.60 4.67 -10.22
N LYS A 110 -7.76 4.17 -10.65
CA LYS A 110 -9.06 4.47 -10.02
C LYS A 110 -9.86 3.20 -9.80
N PHE A 111 -10.48 3.10 -8.62
CA PHE A 111 -11.55 2.14 -8.36
C PHE A 111 -12.84 2.64 -9.02
N ALA A 112 -13.35 1.87 -9.97
CA ALA A 112 -14.60 2.20 -10.64
C ALA A 112 -15.77 1.52 -9.91
N PRO A 113 -16.82 2.28 -9.53
CA PRO A 113 -18.01 1.69 -8.93
C PRO A 113 -18.80 0.87 -9.95
N GLY A 114 -19.52 -0.14 -9.49
CA GLY A 114 -20.37 -1.02 -10.31
C GLY A 114 -19.62 -2.13 -11.05
N ARG A 115 -18.32 -2.34 -10.79
CA ARG A 115 -17.56 -3.48 -11.31
C ARG A 115 -16.53 -3.99 -10.32
N TRP A 116 -16.10 -5.23 -10.53
CA TRP A 116 -14.94 -5.77 -9.82
C TRP A 116 -13.67 -5.09 -10.31
N THR A 117 -12.77 -4.78 -9.38
CA THR A 117 -11.39 -4.38 -9.64
C THR A 117 -10.47 -5.45 -9.07
N ASN A 118 -9.67 -6.08 -9.93
CA ASN A 118 -8.64 -6.99 -9.48
C ASN A 118 -7.38 -6.22 -9.08
N VAL A 119 -6.84 -6.54 -7.93
CA VAL A 119 -5.66 -5.91 -7.34
C VAL A 119 -4.63 -6.99 -7.07
N ARG A 120 -3.38 -6.76 -7.50
CA ARG A 120 -2.23 -7.56 -7.11
C ARG A 120 -1.09 -6.64 -6.70
N GLN A 121 -0.66 -6.76 -5.45
CA GLN A 121 0.56 -6.11 -4.98
C GLN A 121 1.68 -7.13 -4.85
N THR A 122 2.90 -6.72 -5.15
CA THR A 122 4.12 -7.50 -4.91
C THR A 122 5.11 -6.66 -4.15
N VAL A 123 5.56 -7.17 -3.00
CA VAL A 123 6.60 -6.57 -2.17
C VAL A 123 7.87 -7.38 -2.34
N VAL A 124 8.97 -6.70 -2.68
CA VAL A 124 10.31 -7.26 -2.60
C VAL A 124 11.04 -6.53 -1.49
N LEU A 125 11.39 -7.26 -0.43
CA LEU A 125 12.14 -6.71 0.70
C LEU A 125 13.50 -6.19 0.24
N ASN A 126 13.92 -5.11 0.88
CA ASN A 126 15.23 -4.54 0.67
C ASN A 126 16.33 -5.41 1.34
N THR A 127 17.55 -5.28 0.84
CA THR A 127 18.76 -5.71 1.54
C THR A 127 18.83 -4.95 2.87
N PRO A 128 19.03 -5.62 4.02
CA PRO A 128 19.06 -4.95 5.32
C PRO A 128 19.98 -3.73 5.33
N GLY A 129 19.44 -2.58 5.74
CA GLY A 129 20.18 -1.32 5.82
C GLY A 129 20.36 -0.57 4.49
N LYS A 130 19.80 -1.05 3.38
CA LYS A 130 19.85 -0.37 2.07
C LYS A 130 18.43 -0.07 1.55
N PRO A 131 18.17 1.12 0.96
CA PRO A 131 16.89 1.42 0.33
C PRO A 131 16.85 0.88 -1.10
N ASP A 132 16.83 -0.45 -1.27
CA ASP A 132 16.83 -1.14 -2.57
C ASP A 132 15.63 -2.10 -2.75
N GLY A 133 14.64 -2.03 -1.84
CA GLY A 133 13.40 -2.78 -1.93
C GLY A 133 12.46 -2.20 -2.97
N THR A 134 11.43 -2.97 -3.34
CA THR A 134 10.46 -2.56 -4.36
C THR A 134 9.04 -2.86 -3.96
N PHE A 135 8.12 -2.09 -4.55
CA PHE A 135 6.70 -2.34 -4.50
C PHE A 135 6.11 -2.22 -5.91
N ALA A 136 5.40 -3.25 -6.33
CA ALA A 136 4.68 -3.29 -7.59
C ALA A 136 3.18 -3.40 -7.35
N LEU A 137 2.38 -2.64 -8.10
CA LEU A 137 0.92 -2.75 -8.10
C LEU A 137 0.39 -2.97 -9.50
N GLU A 138 -0.37 -4.04 -9.65
CA GLU A 138 -1.15 -4.37 -10.84
C GLU A 138 -2.63 -4.21 -10.51
N VAL A 139 -3.36 -3.51 -11.39
CA VAL A 139 -4.80 -3.31 -11.29
C VAL A 139 -5.44 -3.72 -12.60
N ASP A 140 -6.39 -4.64 -12.55
CA ASP A 140 -7.04 -5.25 -13.72
C ASP A 140 -6.01 -5.78 -14.76
N GLY A 141 -4.92 -6.37 -14.26
CA GLY A 141 -3.84 -6.92 -15.08
C GLY A 141 -2.83 -5.90 -15.64
N ALA A 142 -3.06 -4.60 -15.47
CA ALA A 142 -2.12 -3.55 -15.90
C ALA A 142 -1.23 -3.11 -14.73
N ARG A 143 0.08 -2.96 -14.97
CA ARG A 143 0.99 -2.38 -13.97
C ARG A 143 0.73 -0.88 -13.85
N VAL A 144 0.28 -0.43 -12.67
CA VAL A 144 -0.07 0.97 -12.41
C VAL A 144 0.91 1.68 -11.48
N LEU A 145 1.64 0.94 -10.65
CA LEU A 145 2.74 1.47 -9.84
C LEU A 145 3.93 0.53 -9.86
N ASP A 146 5.12 1.11 -9.97
CA ASP A 146 6.39 0.45 -9.77
C ASP A 146 7.28 1.40 -8.94
N VAL A 147 7.37 1.13 -7.64
CA VAL A 147 8.08 1.95 -6.67
C VAL A 147 9.42 1.27 -6.38
N GLN A 148 10.48 2.00 -6.66
CA GLN A 148 11.85 1.56 -6.42
C GLN A 148 12.43 2.30 -5.20
N GLY A 149 13.40 1.67 -4.55
CA GLY A 149 14.13 2.28 -3.44
C GLY A 149 13.36 2.31 -2.12
N VAL A 150 12.40 1.40 -1.93
CA VAL A 150 11.65 1.28 -0.68
C VAL A 150 12.54 0.68 0.40
N TYR A 151 12.59 1.32 1.57
CA TYR A 151 13.28 0.79 2.75
C TYR A 151 12.24 0.16 3.69
N TYR A 152 12.24 -1.16 3.83
CA TYR A 152 11.35 -1.87 4.75
C TYR A 152 12.03 -2.25 6.07
N ARG A 153 13.34 -2.54 6.06
CA ARG A 153 14.10 -3.01 7.22
C ARG A 153 15.60 -2.71 7.16
#